data_AF-A0A453RUG8-F1
#
_entry.id   AF-A0A453RUG8-F1
#
_cell.length_a   1.000
_cell.length_b   1.000
_cell.length_c   1.000
_cell.angle_alpha   90.00
_cell.angle_beta   90.00
_cell.angle_gamma   90.00
#
_symmetry.space_group_name_H-M   'P 1'
#
loop_
_entity.id
_entity.type
_entity.pdbx_description
1 polymer ?
#
loop_
_entity_poly.entity_id
_entity_poly.type
_entity_poly.pdbx_seq_one_letter_code
_entity_poly.pdbx_strand_id
1 'polypeptide(L)' 'MFQGTMIHAKVMKHMVNNFRPLIQEGLVYMMENFKVTPAMNFNTVEGDKIINFLHTTKIQEIKDLKISE' A
#
# COMPACT_ATOMS: atom_id res chain seq x y z
N MET A 1 -9.69 -14.35 9.52
CA MET A 1 -8.56 -13.86 8.69
C MET A 1 -9.16 -13.34 7.40
N PHE A 2 -8.84 -12.12 6.97
CA PHE A 2 -9.45 -11.51 5.78
C PHE A 2 -8.81 -12.05 4.49
N GLN A 3 -9.09 -13.32 4.19
CA GLN A 3 -8.65 -13.97 2.97
C GLN A 3 -9.19 -13.19 1.76
N GLY A 4 -8.29 -12.75 0.87
CA GLY A 4 -8.62 -12.02 -0.35
C GLY A 4 -8.79 -10.51 -0.23
N THR A 5 -8.71 -9.91 0.97
CA THR A 5 -8.78 -8.44 1.11
C THR A 5 -7.43 -7.77 1.38
N MET A 6 -6.40 -8.57 1.69
CA MET A 6 -5.05 -8.04 1.97
C MET A 6 -4.19 -8.10 0.72
N ILE A 7 -3.41 -7.06 0.49
CA ILE A 7 -2.45 -6.98 -0.61
C ILE A 7 -1.07 -6.61 -0.07
N HIS A 8 -0.03 -7.30 -0.53
CA HIS A 8 1.33 -6.95 -0.19
C HIS A 8 1.78 -5.75 -1.04
N ALA A 9 2.34 -4.73 -0.40
CA ALA A 9 2.92 -3.57 -1.06
C ALA A 9 4.42 -3.47 -0.74
N LYS A 10 5.23 -3.08 -1.73
CA LYS A 10 6.67 -2.89 -1.56
C LYS A 10 7.17 -1.55 -2.10
N VAL A 11 8.18 -1.04 -1.41
CA VAL A 11 8.94 0.17 -1.78
C VAL A 11 10.37 -0.25 -2.13
N MET A 12 10.90 0.25 -3.25
CA MET A 12 12.29 -0.02 -3.62
C MET A 12 13.26 0.71 -2.68
N LYS A 13 14.42 0.09 -2.41
CA LYS A 13 15.42 0.58 -1.44
C LYS A 13 15.73 2.07 -1.56
N HIS A 14 15.90 2.59 -2.78
CA HIS A 14 16.26 3.99 -3.03
C HIS A 14 15.12 4.98 -2.77
N MET A 15 13.87 4.51 -2.62
CA MET A 15 12.70 5.34 -2.34
C MET A 15 12.19 5.19 -0.89
N VAL A 16 12.77 4.29 -0.09
CA VAL A 16 12.30 4.01 1.28
C VAL A 16 12.24 5.28 2.12
N ASN A 17 13.28 6.12 2.04
CA ASN A 17 13.36 7.34 2.84
C ASN A 17 12.30 8.39 2.45
N ASN A 18 11.74 8.31 1.23
CA ASN A 18 10.70 9.22 0.77
C ASN A 18 9.31 8.78 1.27
N PHE A 19 9.07 7.47 1.34
CA PHE A 19 7.74 6.93 1.66
C PHE A 19 7.58 6.53 3.12
N ARG A 20 8.64 6.08 3.79
CA ARG A 20 8.58 5.64 5.19
C ARG A 20 8.00 6.69 6.15
N PRO A 21 8.33 8.00 6.04
CA PRO A 21 7.74 9.02 6.91
C PRO A 21 6.25 9.29 6.64
N LEU A 22 5.72 8.87 5.49
CA LEU A 22 4.34 9.14 5.06
C LEU A 22 3.37 8.04 5.48
N ILE A 23 3.87 6.92 6.01
CA ILE A 23 3.08 5.75 6.37
C ILE A 23 3.39 5.36 7.80
N GLN A 24 2.35 5.35 8.62
CA GLN A 24 2.32 4.83 9.97
C GLN A 24 1.26 3.72 10.06
N GLU A 25 1.60 2.67 10.81
CA GLU A 25 0.69 1.56 11.10
C GLU A 25 -0.57 2.04 11.83
N GLY A 26 -1.71 1.39 11.55
CA GLY A 26 -3.00 1.70 12.17
C GLY A 26 -3.80 2.86 11.56
N LEU A 27 -3.23 3.57 10.58
CA LEU A 27 -3.91 4.67 9.87
C LEU A 27 -4.44 4.23 8.50
N VAL A 28 -5.38 4.99 7.96
CA VAL A 28 -6.02 4.74 6.66
C VAL A 28 -5.54 5.77 5.64
N TYR A 29 -5.21 5.29 4.43
CA TYR A 29 -4.66 6.12 3.36
C TYR A 29 -5.38 5.89 2.04
N MET A 30 -5.52 6.95 1.27
CA MET A 30 -5.76 6.88 -0.17
C MET A 30 -4.39 6.84 -0.87
N MET A 31 -4.20 5.85 -1.75
CA MET A 31 -2.98 5.69 -2.54
C MET A 31 -3.30 5.72 -4.03
N GLU A 32 -2.48 6.39 -4.83
CA GLU A 32 -2.67 6.54 -6.27
C GLU A 32 -1.34 6.38 -7.03
N ASN A 33 -1.41 6.14 -8.34
CA ASN A 33 -0.25 6.08 -9.23
C ASN A 33 0.81 5.04 -8.82
N PHE A 34 0.36 3.89 -8.33
CA PHE A 34 1.21 2.72 -8.08
C PHE A 34 1.07 1.69 -9.20
N LYS A 35 1.99 0.73 -9.26
CA LYS A 35 1.96 -0.36 -10.23
C LYS A 35 1.52 -1.67 -9.57
N VAL A 36 0.50 -2.32 -10.13
CA VAL A 36 0.09 -3.67 -9.74
C VAL A 36 0.82 -4.69 -10.61
N THR A 37 1.41 -5.72 -10.00
CA THR A 37 2.03 -6.85 -10.72
C THR A 37 1.58 -8.18 -10.12
N PRO A 38 1.72 -9.30 -10.84
CA PRO A 38 1.55 -10.62 -10.25
C PRO A 38 2.45 -10.80 -9.03
N ALA A 39 1.93 -11.51 -8.03
CA ALA A 39 2.71 -11.90 -6.87
C ALA A 39 3.81 -12.89 -7.28
N MET A 40 5.02 -12.69 -6.76
CA MET A 40 6.11 -13.65 -6.89
C MET A 40 6.21 -14.48 -5.61
N ASN A 41 7.10 -15.46 -5.57
CA ASN A 41 7.42 -16.14 -4.32
C ASN A 41 7.84 -15.10 -3.26
N PHE A 42 7.52 -15.34 -1.97
CA PHE A 42 7.82 -14.47 -0.80
C PHE A 42 6.86 -13.29 -0.50
N ASN A 43 5.54 -13.49 -0.58
CA ASN A 43 4.58 -12.51 -0.05
C ASN A 43 4.11 -12.91 1.35
N THR A 44 3.92 -11.91 2.21
CA THR A 44 3.47 -12.11 3.61
C THR A 44 1.97 -12.39 3.72
N VAL A 45 1.21 -12.21 2.63
CA VAL A 45 -0.24 -12.41 2.58
C VAL A 45 -0.62 -13.26 1.38
N GLU A 46 -1.71 -14.03 1.51
CA GLU A 46 -2.32 -14.76 0.41
C GLU A 46 -2.95 -13.77 -0.58
N GLY A 47 -2.32 -13.62 -1.76
CA GLY A 47 -2.80 -12.77 -2.85
C GLY A 47 -2.05 -13.06 -4.14
N ASP A 48 -2.73 -12.93 -5.28
CA ASP A 48 -2.19 -13.14 -6.63
C ASP A 48 -1.50 -11.88 -7.20
N LYS A 49 -1.58 -10.76 -6.49
CA LYS A 49 -1.08 -9.45 -6.90
C LYS A 49 -0.31 -8.76 -5.78
N ILE A 50 0.60 -7.88 -6.17
CA ILE A 50 1.34 -6.99 -5.28
C ILE A 50 1.32 -5.55 -5.81
N ILE A 51 1.43 -4.60 -4.89
CA ILE A 51 1.60 -3.18 -5.18
C ILE A 51 3.09 -2.83 -5.18
N ASN A 52 3.55 -2.17 -6.22
CA ASN A 52 4.89 -1.62 -6.33
C ASN A 52 4.79 -0.10 -6.35
N PHE A 53 5.49 0.55 -5.43
CA PHE A 53 5.54 2.00 -5.39
C PHE A 53 6.39 2.51 -6.55
N LEU A 54 5.96 3.61 -7.14
CA LEU A 54 6.66 4.40 -8.15
C LEU A 54 7.05 5.75 -7.55
N HIS A 55 7.96 6.48 -8.20
CA HIS A 55 8.28 7.86 -7.83
C HIS A 55 7.04 8.79 -7.85
N THR A 56 6.04 8.44 -8.66
CA THR A 56 4.78 9.18 -8.82
C THR A 56 3.68 8.72 -7.87
N THR A 57 3.92 7.67 -7.07
CA THR A 57 2.92 7.17 -6.12
C THR A 57 2.58 8.26 -5.11
N LYS A 58 1.28 8.55 -4.99
CA LYS A 58 0.75 9.53 -4.04
C LYS A 58 0.14 8.79 -2.86
N ILE A 59 0.32 9.35 -1.67
CA ILE A 59 -0.23 8.83 -0.41
C ILE A 59 -0.86 10.00 0.33
N GLN A 60 -2.11 9.84 0.71
CA GLN A 60 -2.85 10.84 1.47
C GLN A 60 -3.57 10.15 2.64
N GLU A 61 -3.26 10.56 3.86
CA GLU A 61 -3.95 10.09 5.06
C GLU A 61 -5.42 10.56 5.06
N ILE A 62 -6.34 9.67 5.39
CA ILE A 62 -7.76 9.98 5.56
C ILE A 62 -8.02 10.20 7.05
N LYS A 63 -8.13 11.47 7.45
CA LYS A 63 -8.26 11.86 8.87
C LYS A 63 -9.68 11.73 9.43
N ASP A 64 -10.68 11.75 8.56
CA ASP A 64 -12.08 11.56 8.92
C ASP A 64 -12.78 10.75 7.83
N LEU A 65 -13.04 9.47 8.08
CA LEU A 65 -14.14 8.80 7.40
C LEU A 65 -15.43 9.37 8.01
N LYS A 66 -15.97 10.45 7.43
CA LYS A 66 -17.40 10.72 7.58
C LYS A 66 -18.13 9.59 6.86
N ILE A 67 -18.35 8.49 7.58
CA ILE A 67 -19.34 7.49 7.20
C ILE A 67 -20.68 8.21 7.37
N SER A 68 -21.16 8.85 6.30
CA SER A 68 -22.56 9.23 6.21
C SER A 68 -23.36 7.93 6.22
N GLU A 69 -24.08 7.71 7.32
CA GLU A 69 -25.10 6.67 7.48
C GLU A 69 -26.24 6.85 6.46
#